data_AF-M1JCB3-F1
#
_entry.id   AF-M1JCB3-F1
#
_cell.length_a   1.000
_cell.length_b   1.000
_cell.length_c   1.000
_cell.angle_alpha   90.00
_cell.angle_beta   90.00
_cell.angle_gamma   90.00
#
_symmetry.space_group_name_H-M   'P 1'
#
loop_
_entity.id
_entity.type
_entity.pdbx_description
1 polymer ?
#
loop_
_entity_poly.entity_id
_entity_poly.type
_entity_poly.pdbx_seq_one_letter_code
_entity_poly.pdbx_strand_id
1 'polypeptide(L)'
;IYSRLLKDRIIMLGSAIDDNVANSIVSQLLFLEAEDPEKDISIYINSPGGSITAGMAIYDTMQFIKPKVSTICIGMAASMGAFLLAAGEKGKRYALPNSEVMIHQPLGGAQGQATEIEIAAKRILLLRDKLNKVLAEKT
;
A
#
# COMPACT_ATOMS: atom_id res chain seq x y z
N ILE A 1 19.74 11.77 0.46
CA ILE A 1 19.78 10.50 1.23
C ILE A 1 18.83 9.45 0.62
N TYR A 2 17.54 9.75 0.39
CA TYR A 2 16.62 8.78 -0.25
C TYR A 2 17.08 8.27 -1.61
N SER A 3 17.65 9.11 -2.48
CA SER A 3 18.22 8.66 -3.76
C SER A 3 19.39 7.68 -3.61
N ARG A 4 20.06 7.67 -2.44
CA ARG A 4 21.11 6.68 -2.15
C ARG A 4 20.48 5.34 -1.79
N LEU A 5 19.45 5.34 -0.94
CA LEU A 5 18.68 4.13 -0.60
C LEU A 5 18.04 3.50 -1.83
N LEU A 6 17.55 4.31 -2.78
CA LEU A 6 16.95 3.80 -4.01
C LEU A 6 17.97 3.02 -4.87
N LYS A 7 19.26 3.40 -4.86
CA LYS A 7 20.32 2.61 -5.52
C LYS A 7 20.48 1.21 -4.92
N ASP A 8 20.18 1.09 -3.62
CA ASP A 8 20.15 -0.19 -2.90
C ASP A 8 18.75 -0.83 -2.95
N ARG A 9 17.86 -0.35 -3.84
CA ARG A 9 16.49 -0.83 -4.11
C ARG A 9 15.55 -0.74 -2.90
N ILE A 10 15.78 0.28 -2.07
CA ILE A 10 15.00 0.58 -0.88
C ILE A 10 14.08 1.78 -1.16
N ILE A 11 12.78 1.58 -0.95
CA ILE A 11 11.74 2.60 -1.03
C ILE A 11 11.19 2.86 0.38
N MET A 12 10.98 4.13 0.72
CA MET A 12 10.44 4.55 2.02
C MET A 12 9.01 5.06 1.86
N LEU A 13 8.05 4.38 2.51
CA LEU A 13 6.69 4.86 2.70
C LEU A 13 6.53 5.34 4.15
N GLY A 14 6.90 6.60 4.40
CA GLY A 14 7.00 7.18 5.75
C GLY A 14 5.92 8.21 6.11
N SER A 15 4.83 8.27 5.36
CA SER A 15 3.79 9.30 5.48
C SER A 15 2.39 8.73 5.30
N ALA A 16 1.37 9.58 5.47
CA ALA A 16 0.02 9.27 4.99
C ALA A 16 0.04 9.04 3.48
N ILE A 17 -0.84 8.14 3.01
CA ILE A 17 -0.93 7.75 1.60
C ILE A 17 -1.93 8.67 0.90
N ASP A 18 -1.43 9.51 -0.01
CA ASP A 18 -2.21 10.30 -0.96
C ASP A 18 -1.72 10.05 -2.39
N ASP A 19 -2.32 10.73 -3.36
CA ASP A 19 -1.99 10.52 -4.77
C ASP A 19 -0.56 10.95 -5.11
N ASN A 20 0.02 11.94 -4.41
CA ASN A 20 1.41 12.37 -4.62
C ASN A 20 2.39 11.30 -4.14
N VAL A 21 2.15 10.78 -2.94
CA VAL A 21 2.93 9.68 -2.35
C VAL A 21 2.81 8.44 -3.23
N ALA A 22 1.60 8.07 -3.64
CA ALA A 22 1.39 6.93 -4.53
C ALA A 22 2.14 7.07 -5.86
N ASN A 23 2.02 8.22 -6.53
CA ASN A 23 2.75 8.49 -7.78
C ASN A 23 4.26 8.38 -7.61
N SER A 24 4.81 8.86 -6.48
CA SER A 24 6.22 8.76 -6.17
C SER A 24 6.67 7.31 -5.95
N ILE A 25 5.90 6.52 -5.18
CA ILE A 25 6.21 5.11 -4.91
C ILE A 25 6.10 4.27 -6.20
N VAL A 26 5.02 4.46 -6.98
CA VAL A 26 4.81 3.78 -8.27
C VAL A 26 5.95 4.09 -9.24
N SER A 27 6.35 5.36 -9.33
CA SER A 27 7.47 5.76 -10.20
C SER A 27 8.79 5.10 -9.79
N GLN A 28 9.05 4.97 -8.48
CA GLN A 28 10.23 4.28 -7.97
C GLN A 28 10.18 2.77 -8.25
N LEU A 29 9.02 2.13 -8.10
CA LEU A 29 8.83 0.71 -8.43
C LEU A 29 9.12 0.41 -9.90
N LEU A 30 8.53 1.20 -10.81
CA LEU A 30 8.75 1.05 -12.25
C LEU A 30 10.21 1.35 -12.65
N PHE A 31 10.83 2.36 -12.02
CA PHE A 31 12.24 2.64 -12.22
C PHE A 31 13.13 1.44 -11.83
N LEU A 32 12.89 0.85 -10.66
CA LEU A 32 13.67 -0.29 -10.17
C LEU A 32 13.44 -1.56 -10.99
N GLU A 33 12.23 -1.79 -11.50
CA GLU A 33 11.95 -2.85 -12.45
C GLU A 33 12.75 -2.66 -13.75
N ALA A 34 12.78 -1.45 -14.30
CA ALA A 34 13.51 -1.14 -15.52
C ALA A 34 15.04 -1.27 -15.35
N GLU A 35 15.57 -0.91 -14.19
CA GLU A 35 17.00 -1.04 -13.87
C GLU A 35 17.45 -2.51 -13.76
N ASP A 36 16.69 -3.33 -13.04
CA ASP A 36 16.99 -4.77 -12.87
C ASP A 36 15.71 -5.53 -12.47
N PRO A 37 15.06 -6.24 -13.39
CA PRO A 37 13.78 -6.92 -13.13
C PRO A 37 13.93 -8.19 -12.27
N GLU A 38 15.15 -8.71 -12.09
CA GLU A 38 15.40 -9.96 -11.36
C GLU A 38 15.71 -9.72 -9.87
N LYS A 39 16.09 -8.48 -9.51
CA LYS A 39 16.43 -8.14 -8.13
C LYS A 39 15.22 -7.66 -7.34
N ASP A 40 15.06 -8.22 -6.15
CA ASP A 40 14.04 -7.80 -5.18
C ASP A 40 14.07 -6.29 -4.89
N ILE A 41 12.91 -5.79 -4.43
CA ILE A 41 12.73 -4.42 -3.95
C ILE A 41 12.27 -4.48 -2.49
N SER A 42 12.76 -3.57 -1.64
CA SER A 42 12.31 -3.47 -0.24
C SER A 42 11.54 -2.18 -0.01
N ILE A 43 10.30 -2.29 0.50
CA ILE A 43 9.50 -1.15 0.94
C ILE A 43 9.46 -1.13 2.47
N TYR A 44 9.98 -0.05 3.05
CA TYR A 44 9.88 0.21 4.48
C TYR A 44 8.66 1.09 4.75
N ILE A 45 7.76 0.61 5.61
CA ILE A 45 6.44 1.19 5.83
C ILE A 45 6.35 1.72 7.27
N ASN A 46 6.19 3.04 7.37
CA ASN A 46 5.75 3.77 8.56
C ASN A 46 4.60 4.70 8.15
N SER A 47 3.38 4.19 8.11
CA SER A 47 2.23 4.92 7.58
C SER A 47 0.98 4.74 8.44
N PRO A 48 0.26 5.83 8.75
CA PRO A 48 -1.07 5.76 9.35
C PRO A 48 -2.16 5.31 8.35
N GLY A 49 -1.79 5.04 7.09
CA GLY A 49 -2.71 4.75 5.99
C GLY A 49 -3.08 6.01 5.21
N GLY A 50 -4.23 6.00 4.55
CA GLY A 50 -4.69 7.13 3.73
C GLY A 50 -5.70 6.72 2.67
N SER A 51 -5.64 7.39 1.51
CA SER A 51 -6.54 7.18 0.39
C SER A 51 -6.50 5.74 -0.12
N ILE A 52 -7.67 5.11 -0.24
CA ILE A 52 -7.82 3.73 -0.72
C ILE A 52 -7.35 3.63 -2.17
N THR A 53 -7.74 4.57 -3.03
CA THR A 53 -7.36 4.52 -4.45
C THR A 53 -5.86 4.72 -4.64
N ALA A 54 -5.25 5.64 -3.87
CA ALA A 54 -3.81 5.84 -3.87
C ALA A 54 -3.06 4.57 -3.40
N GLY A 55 -3.51 3.96 -2.30
CA GLY A 55 -2.94 2.70 -1.83
C GLY A 55 -3.15 1.54 -2.81
N MET A 56 -4.29 1.48 -3.50
CA MET A 56 -4.54 0.48 -4.55
C MET A 56 -3.61 0.66 -5.75
N ALA A 57 -3.24 1.90 -6.13
CA ALA A 57 -2.28 2.13 -7.20
C ALA A 57 -0.88 1.56 -6.85
N ILE A 58 -0.45 1.74 -5.61
CA ILE A 58 0.80 1.12 -5.11
C ILE A 58 0.67 -0.40 -5.12
N TYR A 59 -0.43 -0.92 -4.57
CA TYR A 59 -0.70 -2.37 -4.50
C TYR A 59 -0.65 -3.03 -5.87
N ASP A 60 -1.43 -2.54 -6.83
CA ASP A 60 -1.52 -3.13 -8.17
C ASP A 60 -0.15 -3.05 -8.87
N THR A 61 0.61 -1.98 -8.68
CA THR A 61 1.99 -1.87 -9.19
C THR A 61 2.91 -2.91 -8.56
N MET A 62 2.84 -3.13 -7.24
CA MET A 62 3.62 -4.18 -6.58
C MET A 62 3.31 -5.58 -7.13
N GLN A 63 2.06 -5.85 -7.55
CA GLN A 63 1.67 -7.14 -8.14
C GLN A 63 2.00 -7.23 -9.64
N PHE A 64 2.12 -6.09 -10.32
CA PHE A 64 2.33 -6.00 -11.75
C PHE A 64 3.80 -6.20 -12.14
N ILE A 65 4.72 -5.61 -11.38
CA ILE A 65 6.15 -5.66 -11.69
C ILE A 65 6.76 -7.05 -11.47
N LYS A 66 7.83 -7.37 -12.21
CA LYS A 66 8.55 -8.64 -12.05
C LYS A 66 9.30 -8.81 -10.72
N PRO A 67 10.01 -7.78 -10.19
CA PRO A 67 10.70 -7.89 -8.91
C PRO A 67 9.78 -8.32 -7.77
N LYS A 68 10.26 -9.23 -6.92
CA LYS A 68 9.56 -9.54 -5.68
C LYS A 68 9.68 -8.37 -4.71
N VAL A 69 8.55 -7.93 -4.17
CA VAL A 69 8.51 -6.80 -3.25
C VAL A 69 8.50 -7.29 -1.80
N SER A 70 9.59 -7.08 -1.09
CA SER A 70 9.69 -7.24 0.36
C SER A 70 9.06 -6.04 1.06
N THR A 71 8.35 -6.28 2.17
CA THR A 71 7.72 -5.22 2.97
C THR A 71 8.16 -5.31 4.42
N ILE A 72 8.51 -4.17 5.01
CA ILE A 72 9.05 -4.09 6.36
C ILE A 72 8.30 -2.99 7.12
N CYS A 73 7.52 -3.38 8.13
CA CYS A 73 6.89 -2.42 9.02
C CYS A 73 7.92 -1.86 10.02
N ILE A 74 8.08 -0.55 10.01
CA ILE A 74 8.91 0.21 10.95
C ILE A 74 8.04 1.26 11.65
N GLY A 75 7.84 1.14 12.96
CA GLY A 75 6.93 2.03 13.69
C GLY A 75 5.48 1.57 13.54
N MET A 76 4.75 2.05 12.54
CA MET A 76 3.35 1.69 12.36
C MET A 76 2.98 1.40 10.91
N ALA A 77 2.19 0.36 10.68
CA ALA A 77 1.46 0.13 9.43
C ALA A 77 -0.03 0.02 9.75
N ALA A 78 -0.77 1.11 9.57
CA ALA A 78 -2.19 1.19 9.85
C ALA A 78 -3.01 1.36 8.56
N SER A 79 -4.24 0.84 8.54
CA SER A 79 -5.19 0.98 7.44
C SER A 79 -4.57 0.55 6.09
N MET A 80 -4.54 1.42 5.07
CA MET A 80 -3.86 1.12 3.79
C MET A 80 -2.35 0.84 3.95
N GLY A 81 -1.69 1.31 5.01
CA GLY A 81 -0.33 0.91 5.34
C GLY A 81 -0.22 -0.56 5.74
N ALA A 82 -1.16 -1.05 6.59
CA ALA A 82 -1.26 -2.46 6.95
C ALA A 82 -1.59 -3.33 5.73
N PHE A 83 -2.47 -2.84 4.86
CA PHE A 83 -2.83 -3.50 3.61
C PHE A 83 -1.62 -3.70 2.70
N LEU A 84 -0.82 -2.65 2.48
CA LEU A 84 0.40 -2.71 1.68
C LEU A 84 1.47 -3.60 2.33
N LEU A 85 1.58 -3.59 3.66
CA LEU A 85 2.44 -4.54 4.38
C LEU A 85 2.05 -6.00 4.10
N ALA A 86 0.75 -6.32 4.13
CA ALA A 86 0.28 -7.66 3.81
C ALA A 86 0.50 -8.03 2.33
N ALA A 87 0.54 -7.03 1.43
CA ALA A 87 0.66 -7.23 -0.02
C ALA A 87 2.06 -7.59 -0.54
N GLY A 88 3.08 -7.53 0.32
CA GLY A 88 4.43 -7.99 -0.04
C GLY A 88 4.48 -9.47 -0.40
N GLU A 89 5.59 -9.88 -1.02
CA GLU A 89 5.85 -11.27 -1.41
C GLU A 89 5.74 -12.21 -0.19
N LYS A 90 5.07 -13.35 -0.36
CA LYS A 90 4.88 -14.33 0.73
C LYS A 90 6.23 -14.81 1.25
N GLY A 91 6.44 -14.74 2.57
CA GLY A 91 7.72 -15.06 3.21
C GLY A 91 8.73 -13.89 3.26
N LYS A 92 8.41 -12.74 2.65
CA LYS A 92 9.20 -11.50 2.67
C LYS A 92 8.43 -10.31 3.26
N ARG A 93 7.63 -10.59 4.29
CA ARG A 93 6.83 -9.59 5.01
C ARG A 93 7.27 -9.60 6.45
N TYR A 94 7.80 -8.47 6.90
CA TYR A 94 8.49 -8.36 8.18
C TYR A 94 7.92 -7.19 8.98
N ALA A 95 8.04 -7.29 10.30
CA ALA A 95 7.78 -6.19 11.22
C ALA A 95 8.92 -6.16 12.25
N LEU A 96 9.39 -4.97 12.58
CA LEU A 96 10.33 -4.82 13.68
C LEU A 96 9.66 -5.11 15.03
N PRO A 97 10.43 -5.43 16.10
CA PRO A 97 9.86 -5.90 17.37
C PRO A 97 8.85 -4.97 18.05
N ASN A 98 8.95 -3.65 17.80
CA ASN A 98 8.08 -2.64 18.39
C ASN A 98 7.07 -2.05 17.39
N SER A 99 6.91 -2.68 16.23
CA SER A 99 6.01 -2.20 15.19
C SER A 99 4.56 -2.52 15.51
N GLU A 100 3.66 -1.58 15.20
CA GLU A 100 2.21 -1.75 15.34
C GLU A 100 1.55 -1.96 13.98
N VAL A 101 0.66 -2.94 13.89
CA VAL A 101 -0.16 -3.20 12.71
C VAL A 101 -1.62 -3.05 13.07
N MET A 102 -2.34 -2.19 12.36
CA MET A 102 -3.75 -1.91 12.61
C MET A 102 -4.56 -2.02 11.31
N ILE A 103 -5.59 -2.84 11.31
CA ILE A 103 -6.57 -2.94 10.21
C ILE A 103 -7.92 -2.43 10.68
N HIS A 104 -8.64 -1.76 9.79
CA HIS A 104 -10.03 -1.34 10.01
C HIS A 104 -10.77 -1.25 8.67
N GLN A 105 -12.10 -1.28 8.71
CA GLN A 105 -12.92 -1.09 7.52
C GLN A 105 -12.77 0.34 6.94
N PRO A 106 -12.93 0.52 5.61
CA PRO A 106 -12.94 1.83 4.97
C PRO A 106 -13.79 2.88 5.70
N LEU A 107 -13.24 4.08 5.80
CA LEU A 107 -13.97 5.27 6.25
C LEU A 107 -14.35 6.10 5.02
N GLY A 108 -15.55 6.66 5.03
CA GLY A 108 -16.06 7.51 3.96
C GLY A 108 -17.29 8.27 4.41
N GLY A 109 -17.66 9.29 3.65
CA GLY A 109 -18.86 10.10 3.85
C GLY A 109 -19.56 10.36 2.53
N ALA A 110 -20.84 10.69 2.59
CA ALA A 110 -21.64 11.04 1.43
C ALA A 110 -22.58 12.20 1.78
N GLN A 111 -22.80 13.11 0.84
CA GLN A 111 -23.72 14.23 0.94
C GLN A 111 -24.28 14.50 -0.46
N GLY A 112 -25.56 14.89 -0.56
CA GLY A 112 -26.21 15.16 -1.83
C GLY A 112 -27.65 14.65 -1.88
N GLN A 113 -28.16 14.44 -3.09
CA GLN A 113 -29.47 13.81 -3.29
C GLN A 113 -29.47 12.36 -2.78
N ALA A 114 -30.65 11.81 -2.47
CA ALA A 114 -30.79 10.44 -1.99
C ALA A 114 -30.08 9.41 -2.91
N THR A 115 -30.19 9.58 -4.23
CA THR A 115 -29.50 8.76 -5.22
C THR A 115 -27.97 8.84 -5.12
N GLU A 116 -27.41 10.03 -4.90
CA GLU A 116 -25.96 10.22 -4.76
C GLU A 116 -25.43 9.58 -3.48
N ILE A 117 -26.19 9.72 -2.37
CA ILE A 117 -25.89 9.06 -1.10
C ILE A 117 -25.91 7.53 -1.27
N GLU A 118 -26.92 6.99 -1.95
CA GLU A 118 -27.03 5.56 -2.22
C GLU A 118 -25.84 5.03 -3.05
N ILE A 119 -25.46 5.75 -4.11
CA ILE A 119 -24.31 5.38 -4.97
C ILE A 119 -23.02 5.37 -4.16
N ALA A 120 -22.78 6.41 -3.35
CA ALA A 120 -21.59 6.50 -2.52
C ALA A 120 -21.54 5.38 -1.46
N ALA A 121 -22.66 5.09 -0.79
CA ALA A 121 -22.75 4.00 0.17
C ALA A 121 -22.45 2.63 -0.47
N LYS A 122 -23.03 2.34 -1.65
CA LYS A 122 -22.74 1.11 -2.42
C LYS A 122 -21.25 1.02 -2.79
N ARG A 123 -20.63 2.14 -3.19
CA ARG A 123 -19.19 2.18 -3.48
C ARG A 123 -18.33 1.88 -2.24
N ILE A 124 -18.68 2.41 -1.06
CA ILE A 124 -17.95 2.12 0.18
C ILE A 124 -18.03 0.64 0.54
N LEU A 125 -19.21 0.03 0.43
CA LEU A 125 -19.40 -1.41 0.67
C LEU A 125 -18.58 -2.26 -0.31
N LEU A 126 -18.61 -1.92 -1.60
CA LEU A 126 -17.80 -2.58 -2.63
C LEU A 126 -16.30 -2.51 -2.29
N LEU A 127 -15.80 -1.34 -1.90
CA LEU A 127 -14.40 -1.15 -1.53
C LEU A 127 -14.03 -1.98 -0.29
N ARG A 128 -14.88 -1.99 0.74
CA ARG A 128 -14.68 -2.82 1.93
C ARG A 128 -14.56 -4.29 1.56
N ASP A 129 -15.50 -4.80 0.78
CA ASP A 129 -15.53 -6.22 0.41
C ASP A 129 -14.32 -6.59 -0.46
N LYS A 130 -13.90 -5.70 -1.37
CA LYS A 130 -12.67 -5.87 -2.17
C LYS A 130 -11.42 -5.93 -1.28
N LEU A 131 -11.25 -4.99 -0.35
CA LEU A 131 -10.08 -4.96 0.53
C LEU A 131 -10.03 -6.17 1.45
N ASN A 132 -11.17 -6.59 2.01
CA ASN A 132 -11.27 -7.78 2.85
C ASN A 132 -10.91 -9.04 2.07
N LYS A 133 -11.37 -9.16 0.82
CA LYS A 133 -11.02 -10.31 -0.03
C LYS A 133 -9.52 -10.38 -0.29
N VAL A 134 -8.90 -9.26 -0.67
CA VAL A 134 -7.45 -9.22 -0.90
C VAL A 134 -6.68 -9.52 0.39
N LEU A 135 -7.09 -8.96 1.53
CA LEU A 135 -6.45 -9.28 2.81
C LEU A 135 -6.57 -10.77 3.13
N ALA A 136 -7.74 -11.38 2.97
CA ALA A 136 -7.95 -12.81 3.19
C ALA A 136 -7.10 -13.70 2.26
N GLU A 137 -6.83 -13.27 1.03
CA GLU A 137 -5.92 -13.97 0.10
C GLU A 137 -4.45 -13.81 0.50
N LYS A 138 -4.09 -12.70 1.14
CA LYS A 138 -2.72 -12.38 1.52
C LYS A 138 -2.36 -12.89 2.93
N THR A 139 -3.30 -13.01 3.87
CA THR A 139 -3.05 -13.52 5.23
C THR A 139 -3.18 -15.03 5.31
#